data_AF-W4V0D0-F1
#
_entry.id   AF-W4V0D0-F1
#
_cell.length_a   1.000
_cell.length_b   1.000
_cell.length_c   1.000
_cell.angle_alpha   90.00
_cell.angle_beta   90.00
_cell.angle_gamma   90.00
#
_symmetry.space_group_name_H-M   'P 1'
#
loop_
_entity.id
_entity.type
_entity.pdbx_description
1 polymer ?
#
loop_
_entity_poly.entity_id
_entity_poly.type
_entity_poly.pdbx_seq_one_letter_code
_entity_poly.pdbx_strand_id
1 'polypeptide(L)'
;MIANSEIFDTLKISSKVIVNFEYPLKDTLSVIEVKSIEIIDLRIYKIKNKKHIFFATYPNKKAMDNNESFVIELVKSKLRYWYRYQPYKLMLGKEFWGNKVAFGGTFYMIPCKGSIEL
;
A
#
# COMPACT_ATOMS: atom_id res chain seq x y z
N MET A 1 -16.04 4.37 15.33
CA MET A 1 -15.85 5.73 14.80
C MET A 1 -14.43 6.16 15.13
N ILE A 2 -13.54 6.18 14.14
CA ILE A 2 -12.16 6.66 14.34
C ILE A 2 -12.24 8.20 14.43
N ALA A 3 -11.97 8.75 15.61
CA ALA A 3 -12.00 10.18 15.85
C ALA A 3 -10.92 10.89 15.02
N ASN A 4 -11.18 12.12 14.56
CA ASN A 4 -10.21 12.97 13.82
C ASN A 4 -8.85 13.10 14.52
N SER A 5 -8.78 12.82 15.83
CA SER A 5 -7.53 12.72 16.59
C SER A 5 -6.55 11.65 16.07
N GLU A 6 -7.01 10.67 15.29
CA GLU A 6 -6.15 9.61 14.73
C GLU A 6 -5.31 10.04 13.52
N ILE A 7 -5.63 11.18 12.90
CA ILE A 7 -4.90 11.72 11.74
C ILE A 7 -3.66 12.52 12.17
N PHE A 8 -3.54 12.91 13.45
CA PHE A 8 -2.43 13.74 13.96
C PHE A 8 -1.19 12.96 14.40
N ASP A 9 -1.22 11.62 14.35
CA ASP A 9 -0.05 10.78 14.63
C ASP A 9 0.61 10.34 13.33
N THR A 10 1.95 10.23 13.33
CA THR A 10 2.65 9.59 12.21
C THR A 10 2.28 8.10 12.16
N LEU A 11 1.87 7.65 10.98
CA LEU A 11 1.50 6.26 10.71
C LEU A 11 2.65 5.53 10.04
N LYS A 12 3.00 4.36 10.57
CA LYS A 12 3.84 3.38 9.88
C LYS A 12 2.94 2.39 9.17
N ILE A 13 3.12 2.26 7.86
CA ILE A 13 2.33 1.39 7.00
C ILE A 13 3.28 0.36 6.41
N SER A 14 3.09 -0.91 6.74
CA SER A 14 3.82 -2.01 6.11
C SER A 14 2.87 -2.76 5.20
N SER A 15 3.29 -3.00 3.96
CA SER A 15 2.47 -3.67 2.97
C SER A 15 3.24 -4.73 2.19
N LYS A 16 2.50 -5.74 1.74
CA LYS A 16 2.89 -6.62 0.65
C LYS A 16 1.82 -6.52 -0.42
N VAL A 17 2.25 -6.43 -1.67
CA VAL A 17 1.37 -6.33 -2.83
C VAL A 17 1.80 -7.28 -3.92
N ILE A 18 0.86 -7.65 -4.78
CA ILE A 18 1.12 -8.24 -6.08
C ILE A 18 0.84 -7.16 -7.11
N VAL A 19 1.84 -6.85 -7.93
CA VAL A 19 1.72 -5.97 -9.08
C VAL A 19 1.54 -6.84 -10.31
N ASN A 20 0.41 -6.68 -10.98
CA ASN A 20 0.10 -7.34 -12.23
C ASN A 20 0.44 -6.39 -13.37
N PHE A 21 1.37 -6.81 -14.22
CA PHE A 21 1.77 -6.08 -15.42
C PHE A 21 0.96 -6.54 -16.62
N GLU A 22 0.87 -5.71 -17.66
CA GLU A 22 0.24 -6.11 -18.92
C GLU A 22 1.07 -7.21 -19.61
N TYR A 23 2.40 -7.05 -19.57
CA TYR A 23 3.37 -8.03 -20.09
C TYR A 23 4.34 -8.46 -18.98
N PRO A 24 4.96 -9.64 -19.08
CA PRO A 24 6.00 -10.07 -18.15
C PRO A 24 7.10 -9.02 -18.01
N LEU A 25 7.48 -8.66 -16.77
CA LEU A 25 8.46 -7.59 -16.54
C LEU A 25 9.84 -7.89 -17.16
N LYS A 26 10.18 -9.19 -17.29
CA LYS A 26 11.39 -9.67 -17.96
C LYS A 26 11.43 -9.40 -19.46
N ASP A 27 10.28 -9.09 -20.07
CA ASP A 27 10.22 -8.68 -21.47
C ASP A 27 10.72 -7.25 -21.60
N THR A 28 11.94 -7.11 -22.14
CA THR A 28 12.61 -5.81 -22.33
C THR A 28 12.19 -5.10 -23.61
N LEU A 29 11.47 -5.79 -24.50
CA LEU A 29 10.99 -5.22 -25.77
C LEU A 29 9.67 -4.47 -25.57
N SER A 30 8.85 -4.91 -24.62
CA SER A 30 7.55 -4.32 -24.31
C SER A 30 7.65 -3.11 -23.38
N VAL A 31 6.69 -2.20 -23.50
CA VAL A 31 6.54 -1.09 -22.54
C VAL A 31 6.11 -1.68 -21.20
N ILE A 32 6.76 -1.26 -20.12
CA ILE A 32 6.36 -1.66 -18.77
C ILE A 32 5.09 -0.91 -18.40
N GLU A 33 3.99 -1.66 -18.29
CA GLU A 33 2.68 -1.14 -17.92
C GLU A 33 2.07 -1.95 -16.77
N VAL A 34 1.56 -1.25 -15.75
CA VAL A 34 0.87 -1.86 -14.61
C VAL A 34 -0.62 -1.96 -14.91
N LYS A 35 -1.11 -3.19 -15.05
CA LYS A 35 -2.53 -3.52 -15.25
C LYS A 35 -3.33 -3.33 -13.97
N SER A 36 -2.89 -3.96 -12.88
CA SER A 36 -3.58 -3.89 -11.58
C SER A 36 -2.65 -4.13 -10.40
N ILE A 37 -3.11 -3.77 -9.20
CA ILE A 37 -2.36 -3.88 -7.96
C ILE A 37 -3.27 -4.50 -6.90
N GLU A 38 -2.85 -5.66 -6.39
CA GLU A 38 -3.54 -6.40 -5.35
C GLU A 38 -2.78 -6.25 -4.04
N ILE A 39 -3.44 -5.75 -3.00
CA ILE A 39 -2.84 -5.66 -1.66
C ILE A 39 -3.06 -7.00 -0.97
N ILE A 40 -1.97 -7.68 -0.58
CA ILE A 40 -2.03 -9.02 0.03
C ILE A 40 -1.75 -9.01 1.54
N ASP A 41 -1.00 -8.02 2.04
CA ASP A 41 -0.79 -7.76 3.47
C ASP A 41 -0.79 -6.25 3.68
N LEU A 42 -1.53 -5.76 4.66
CA LEU A 42 -1.53 -4.36 5.07
C LEU A 42 -1.57 -4.26 6.59
N ARG A 43 -0.57 -3.57 7.13
CA ARG A 43 -0.43 -3.31 8.57
C ARG A 43 -0.23 -1.82 8.80
N ILE A 44 -1.02 -1.24 9.70
CA ILE A 44 -0.96 0.19 10.02
C ILE A 44 -0.76 0.35 11.52
N TYR A 45 0.28 1.10 11.89
CA TYR A 45 0.65 1.37 13.27
C TYR A 45 0.74 2.88 13.50
N LYS A 46 0.30 3.35 14.68
CA LYS A 46 0.69 4.67 15.19
C LYS A 46 2.10 4.57 15.74
N ILE A 47 3.00 5.45 15.32
CA ILE A 47 4.38 5.42 15.83
C ILE A 47 4.43 5.84 17.31
N LYS A 48 3.71 6.91 17.67
CA LYS A 48 3.78 7.57 18.98
C LYS A 48 3.59 6.63 20.16
N ASN A 49 2.68 5.66 20.06
CA ASN A 49 2.38 4.68 21.09
C ASN A 49 2.50 3.23 20.62
N LYS A 50 3.09 2.99 19.44
CA LYS A 50 3.16 1.69 18.76
C LYS A 50 1.80 0.98 18.67
N LYS A 51 0.68 1.71 18.76
CA LYS A 51 -0.65 1.11 18.75
C LYS A 51 -0.95 0.60 17.35
N HIS A 52 -1.33 -0.66 17.28
CA HIS A 52 -1.78 -1.31 16.07
C HIS A 52 -3.19 -0.82 15.71
N ILE A 53 -3.36 -0.25 14.51
CA ILE A 53 -4.64 0.30 14.04
C ILE A 53 -5.36 -0.71 13.15
N PHE A 54 -4.63 -1.35 12.25
CA PHE A 54 -5.23 -2.19 11.21
C PHE A 54 -4.27 -3.29 10.76
N PHE A 55 -4.82 -4.49 10.54
CA PHE A 55 -4.15 -5.64 9.96
C PHE A 55 -5.11 -6.38 9.04
N ALA A 56 -4.68 -6.62 7.81
CA ALA A 56 -5.35 -7.54 6.91
C ALA A 56 -4.31 -8.33 6.13
N THR A 57 -4.48 -9.65 6.08
CA THR A 57 -3.79 -10.53 5.15
C THR A 57 -4.82 -11.21 4.26
N TYR A 58 -4.75 -10.96 2.96
CA TYR A 58 -5.66 -11.52 1.98
C TYR A 58 -5.18 -12.92 1.54
N PRO A 59 -6.09 -13.87 1.26
CA PRO A 59 -7.54 -13.72 1.09
C PRO A 59 -8.38 -13.88 2.37
N ASN A 60 -7.77 -13.84 3.57
CA ASN A 60 -8.46 -14.16 4.82
C ASN A 60 -9.40 -13.00 5.25
N LYS A 61 -10.62 -12.99 4.71
CA LYS A 61 -11.68 -11.96 4.87
C LYS A 61 -12.19 -11.75 6.30
N LYS A 62 -11.74 -12.52 7.30
CA LYS A 62 -12.27 -12.45 8.68
C LYS A 62 -12.02 -11.12 9.41
N ALA A 63 -11.18 -10.23 8.90
CA ALA A 63 -10.92 -8.91 9.49
C ALA A 63 -11.76 -7.77 8.87
N MET A 64 -12.63 -8.05 7.89
CA MET A 64 -13.19 -7.03 6.99
C MET A 64 -14.45 -6.32 7.51
N ASP A 65 -15.14 -6.84 8.53
CA ASP A 65 -16.56 -6.47 8.74
C ASP A 65 -16.86 -5.38 9.76
N ASN A 66 -15.91 -4.58 10.24
CA ASN A 66 -16.26 -3.44 11.10
C ASN A 66 -15.45 -2.17 10.81
N ASN A 67 -15.95 -1.40 9.85
CA ASN A 67 -15.58 -0.02 9.47
C ASN A 67 -14.20 0.16 8.82
N GLU A 68 -14.14 0.07 7.49
CA GLU A 68 -13.06 0.66 6.70
C GLU A 68 -13.04 2.18 6.94
N SER A 69 -12.25 2.61 7.91
CA SER A 69 -12.06 4.04 8.21
C SER A 69 -11.49 4.76 6.99
N PHE A 70 -11.81 6.05 6.85
CA PHE A 70 -11.23 6.95 5.85
C PHE A 70 -9.70 6.83 5.73
N VAL A 71 -9.00 6.63 6.87
CA VAL A 71 -7.55 6.43 6.90
C VAL A 71 -7.12 5.16 6.15
N ILE A 72 -7.86 4.07 6.28
CA ILE A 72 -7.54 2.80 5.58
C ILE A 72 -7.70 2.97 4.08
N GLU A 73 -8.80 3.59 3.62
CA GLU A 73 -9.03 3.84 2.20
C GLU A 73 -8.00 4.82 1.61
N LEU A 74 -7.64 5.86 2.36
CA LEU A 74 -6.57 6.77 1.99
C LEU A 74 -5.24 6.02 1.83
N VAL A 75 -4.88 5.16 2.79
CA VAL A 75 -3.65 4.34 2.74
C VAL A 75 -3.66 3.41 1.52
N LYS A 76 -4.76 2.67 1.27
CA LYS A 76 -4.87 1.78 0.11
C LYS A 76 -4.71 2.56 -1.19
N SER A 77 -5.34 3.73 -1.31
CA SER A 77 -5.23 4.60 -2.49
C SER A 77 -3.79 5.05 -2.73
N LYS A 78 -3.08 5.53 -1.69
CA LYS A 78 -1.69 5.96 -1.78
C LYS A 78 -0.74 4.81 -2.12
N LEU A 79 -0.96 3.62 -1.55
CA LEU A 79 -0.18 2.42 -1.89
C LEU A 79 -0.35 2.04 -3.36
N ARG A 80 -1.59 1.97 -3.86
CA ARG A 80 -1.86 1.68 -5.27
C ARG A 80 -1.19 2.71 -6.19
N TYR A 81 -1.28 4.00 -5.86
CA TYR A 81 -0.59 5.03 -6.62
C TYR A 81 0.93 4.80 -6.63
N TRP A 82 1.55 4.62 -5.47
CA TRP A 82 3.01 4.44 -5.39
C TRP A 82 3.51 3.23 -6.19
N TYR A 83 2.86 2.07 -6.02
CA TYR A 83 3.20 0.88 -6.78
C TYR A 83 2.88 1.02 -8.27
N ARG A 84 1.93 1.85 -8.70
CA ARG A 84 1.69 2.05 -10.14
C ARG A 84 2.86 2.77 -10.84
N TYR A 85 3.55 3.64 -10.12
CA TYR A 85 4.56 4.54 -10.67
C TYR A 85 6.00 4.26 -10.20
N GLN A 86 6.31 3.03 -9.78
CA GLN A 86 7.69 2.67 -9.47
C GLN A 86 8.56 2.58 -10.74
N PRO A 87 9.87 2.85 -10.65
CA PRO A 87 10.79 2.74 -11.77
C PRO A 87 11.16 1.27 -12.04
N TYR A 88 10.19 0.48 -12.47
CA TYR A 88 10.32 -0.98 -12.62
C TYR A 88 11.40 -1.42 -13.61
N LYS A 89 11.78 -0.56 -14.56
CA LYS A 89 12.92 -0.79 -15.46
C LYS A 89 14.24 -1.03 -14.70
N LEU A 90 14.37 -0.49 -13.49
CA LEU A 90 15.53 -0.68 -12.62
C LEU A 90 15.45 -1.96 -11.79
N MET A 91 14.36 -2.73 -11.90
CA MET A 91 14.05 -3.88 -11.05
C MET A 91 13.99 -5.22 -11.82
N LEU A 92 14.49 -5.25 -13.06
CA LEU A 92 14.43 -6.37 -14.01
C LEU A 92 15.13 -7.67 -13.53
N GLY A 93 15.81 -7.66 -12.38
CA GLY A 93 16.52 -8.82 -11.81
C GLY A 93 15.78 -9.56 -10.70
N LYS A 94 14.50 -9.26 -10.43
CA LYS A 94 13.72 -9.95 -9.37
C LYS A 94 13.05 -11.23 -9.88
N GLU A 95 12.71 -12.13 -8.97
CA GLU A 95 11.89 -13.29 -9.31
C GLU A 95 10.48 -12.85 -9.74
N PHE A 96 10.03 -13.38 -10.88
CA PHE A 96 8.77 -13.02 -11.52
C PHE A 96 7.93 -14.26 -11.80
N TRP A 97 6.61 -14.16 -11.60
CA TRP A 97 5.67 -15.24 -11.93
C TRP A 97 4.79 -14.79 -13.10
N GLY A 98 5.26 -15.05 -14.31
CA GLY A 98 4.60 -14.57 -15.52
C GLY A 98 4.58 -13.04 -15.56
N ASN A 99 3.38 -12.45 -15.56
CA ASN A 99 3.16 -11.01 -15.50
C ASN A 99 2.94 -10.47 -14.07
N LYS A 100 3.16 -11.29 -13.04
CA LYS A 100 2.94 -10.92 -11.64
C LYS A 100 4.24 -10.85 -10.88
N VAL A 101 4.34 -9.85 -10.01
CA VAL A 101 5.51 -9.65 -9.16
C VAL A 101 5.08 -9.23 -7.76
N ALA A 102 5.61 -9.90 -6.74
CA ALA A 102 5.37 -9.54 -5.36
C ALA A 102 6.35 -8.46 -4.90
N PHE A 103 5.83 -7.42 -4.25
CA PHE A 103 6.63 -6.38 -3.63
C PHE A 103 6.24 -6.18 -2.17
N GLY A 104 7.24 -5.93 -1.33
CA GLY A 104 7.06 -5.48 0.05
C GLY A 104 7.55 -4.04 0.19
N GLY A 105 6.85 -3.26 1.00
CA GLY A 105 7.19 -1.86 1.23
C GLY A 105 6.81 -1.42 2.64
N THR A 106 7.55 -0.44 3.17
CA THR A 106 7.15 0.27 4.39
C THR A 106 7.14 1.76 4.10
N PHE A 107 6.07 2.42 4.52
CA PHE A 107 5.80 3.83 4.29
C PHE A 107 5.50 4.51 5.60
N TYR A 108 5.76 5.81 5.62
CA TYR A 108 5.44 6.67 6.71
C TYR A 108 4.49 7.75 6.21
N MET A 109 3.27 7.78 6.73
CA MET A 109 2.38 8.92 6.52
C MET A 109 2.55 9.86 7.71
N ILE A 110 3.13 11.01 7.42
CA ILE A 110 3.37 12.06 8.42
C ILE A 110 2.22 13.07 8.27
N PRO A 111 1.54 13.44 9.37
CA PRO A 111 0.58 14.52 9.33
C PRO A 111 1.29 15.82 8.94
N CYS A 112 0.77 16.51 7.92
CA CYS A 112 1.22 17.87 7.66
C CYS A 112 0.75 18.75 8.82
N LYS A 113 1.69 19.39 9.52
CA LYS A 113 1.37 20.57 10.35
C LYS A 113 1.06 21.73 9.41
N GLY A 114 -0.14 21.72 8.86
CA GLY A 114 -0.72 22.84 8.13
C GLY A 114 -2.10 23.07 8.71
N SER A 115 -2.39 24.29 9.13
CA SER A 115 -3.73 24.74 9.47
C SER A 115 -4.67 24.35 8.33
N ILE A 116 -5.63 23.46 8.62
CA ILE A 116 -6.85 23.43 7.84
C ILE A 116 -7.60 24.66 8.34
N GLU A 117 -7.42 25.79 7.67
CA GLU A 117 -8.40 26.87 7.75
C GLU A 117 -9.68 26.32 7.12
N LEU A 118 -10.63 25.96 7.99
CA LEU A 118 -12.02 25.68 7.62
C LEU A 118 -12.77 27.01 7.51
#